data_AF-A0A9D0ZJV2-F1
#
_entry.id   AF-A0A9D0ZJV2-F1
#
_cell.length_a   1.000
_cell.length_b   1.000
_cell.length_c   1.000
_cell.angle_alpha   90.00
_cell.angle_beta   90.00
_cell.angle_gamma   90.00
#
_symmetry.space_group_name_H-M   'P 1'
#
loop_
_entity.id
_entity.type
_entity.pdbx_description
1 polymer ?
#
loop_
_entity_poly.entity_id
_entity_poly.type
_entity_poly.pdbx_seq_one_letter_code
_entity_poly.pdbx_strand_id
1 'polypeptide(L)'
;MERKKIGILGGTLDPVHLGHTALLRMAKEQLFLSEAILLPAGDPPHKHCHAMAEDRLAMARLAADGEFTVSDLEVHRKGATYTVDTLRRLHAREKDSELIYIIGADTLGNLVTWREYREVFKLCSFAAARRGGRAEKIPEGARVLWLDGDPPDVSSTRVREIASVRGDLRGMVGDRVAAYIREKGLYLMNVPEAEAENMLRGMLTKHRFRHTLGVRDESERLARIHGLDAAAARVAGLLHDAAKCLPEAEQRRLAEGVADAGEMANPQLLHAPAGMAVARETFGVRDAEILEAIRCHTLGGPEMTGLMLAVFVADFTEPGREDFPGLSEARALAGTDLRAAASKCAELTKKHLQETGCAVHPRVETMLYH
;
A
#
# COMPACT_ATOMS: atom_id res chain seq x y z
N MET A 1 -25.28 36.86 -18.13
CA MET A 1 -24.90 36.10 -16.92
C MET A 1 -23.45 35.69 -17.08
N GLU A 2 -22.65 35.80 -16.02
CA GLU A 2 -21.27 35.33 -16.02
C GLU A 2 -21.26 33.80 -16.18
N ARG A 3 -20.32 33.28 -16.98
CA ARG A 3 -20.25 31.85 -17.33
C ARG A 3 -19.79 31.07 -16.10
N LYS A 4 -20.49 29.97 -15.74
CA LYS A 4 -20.14 29.13 -14.57
C LYS A 4 -18.70 28.61 -14.73
N LYS A 5 -17.83 28.83 -13.73
CA LYS A 5 -16.44 28.34 -13.76
C LYS A 5 -16.33 27.06 -12.94
N ILE A 6 -15.86 25.98 -13.56
CA ILE A 6 -15.67 24.68 -12.91
C ILE A 6 -14.18 24.35 -12.91
N GLY A 7 -13.58 24.29 -11.72
CA GLY A 7 -12.20 23.86 -11.57
C GLY A 7 -12.09 22.35 -11.42
N ILE A 8 -11.10 21.76 -12.08
CA ILE A 8 -10.84 20.32 -12.06
C ILE A 8 -9.37 20.11 -11.70
N LEU A 9 -9.11 19.52 -10.53
CA LEU A 9 -7.79 18.99 -10.20
C LEU A 9 -7.83 17.48 -10.40
N GLY A 10 -7.29 17.05 -11.54
CA GLY A 10 -7.15 15.63 -11.87
C GLY A 10 -5.75 15.11 -11.59
N GLY A 11 -5.65 13.81 -11.29
CA GLY A 11 -4.36 13.16 -11.10
C GLY A 11 -4.49 11.74 -10.58
N THR A 12 -3.37 11.03 -10.49
CA THR A 12 -3.36 9.69 -9.86
C THR A 12 -3.82 9.78 -8.41
N LEU A 13 -3.40 10.80 -7.65
CA LEU A 13 -3.80 10.98 -6.24
C LEU A 13 -3.49 9.73 -5.40
N ASP A 14 -2.23 9.31 -5.39
CA ASP A 14 -1.77 8.03 -4.83
C ASP A 14 -0.71 8.20 -3.72
N PRO A 15 -1.06 8.80 -2.57
CA PRO A 15 -2.38 9.31 -2.20
C PRO A 15 -2.57 10.80 -2.57
N VAL A 16 -3.82 11.27 -2.47
CA VAL A 16 -4.13 12.71 -2.30
C VAL A 16 -3.43 13.25 -1.05
N HIS A 17 -3.00 14.51 -1.08
CA HIS A 17 -2.19 15.12 -0.02
C HIS A 17 -2.47 16.62 0.10
N LEU A 18 -1.95 17.28 1.14
CA LEU A 18 -2.24 18.68 1.44
C LEU A 18 -1.84 19.64 0.31
N GLY A 19 -0.78 19.32 -0.43
CA GLY A 19 -0.43 20.06 -1.66
C GLY A 19 -1.56 20.10 -2.70
N HIS A 20 -2.31 18.99 -2.89
CA HIS A 20 -3.42 18.94 -3.84
C HIS A 20 -4.62 19.75 -3.34
N THR A 21 -5.02 19.57 -2.08
CA THR A 21 -6.20 20.26 -1.52
C THR A 21 -5.96 21.76 -1.36
N ALA A 22 -4.76 22.17 -0.98
CA ALA A 22 -4.37 23.59 -0.95
C ALA A 22 -4.41 24.21 -2.35
N LEU A 23 -3.86 23.54 -3.36
CA LEU A 23 -3.87 24.04 -4.74
C LEU A 23 -5.31 24.21 -5.27
N LEU A 24 -6.18 23.24 -5.02
CA LEU A 24 -7.58 23.32 -5.43
C LEU A 24 -8.34 24.44 -4.69
N ARG A 25 -8.08 24.63 -3.39
CA ARG A 25 -8.64 25.72 -2.59
C ARG A 25 -8.21 27.09 -3.11
N MET A 26 -6.91 27.28 -3.37
CA MET A 26 -6.37 28.52 -3.94
C MET A 26 -7.05 28.85 -5.27
N ALA A 27 -7.19 27.87 -6.16
CA ALA A 27 -7.89 28.05 -7.42
C ALA A 27 -9.37 28.42 -7.21
N LYS A 28 -10.06 27.75 -6.27
CA LYS A 28 -11.45 28.02 -5.93
C LYS A 28 -11.67 29.45 -5.48
N GLU A 29 -10.82 29.95 -4.59
CA GLU A 29 -10.90 31.30 -4.04
C GLU A 29 -10.52 32.37 -5.08
N GLN A 30 -9.35 32.25 -5.72
CA GLN A 30 -8.81 33.30 -6.60
C GLN A 30 -9.56 33.42 -7.92
N LEU A 31 -10.08 32.30 -8.45
CA LEU A 31 -10.78 32.27 -9.74
C LEU A 31 -12.31 32.32 -9.58
N PHE A 32 -12.80 32.44 -8.34
CA PHE A 32 -14.22 32.44 -7.99
C PHE A 32 -14.96 31.25 -8.60
N LEU A 33 -14.39 30.04 -8.42
CA LEU A 33 -14.96 28.84 -9.01
C LEU A 33 -16.32 28.54 -8.39
N SER A 34 -17.33 28.33 -9.24
CA SER A 34 -18.65 27.89 -8.80
C SER A 34 -18.63 26.45 -8.29
N GLU A 35 -17.69 25.65 -8.80
CA GLU A 35 -17.49 24.26 -8.41
C GLU A 35 -16.01 23.89 -8.53
N ALA A 36 -15.52 23.11 -7.56
CA ALA A 36 -14.15 22.62 -7.50
C ALA A 36 -14.17 21.09 -7.37
N ILE A 37 -13.60 20.39 -8.35
CA ILE A 37 -13.68 18.94 -8.51
C ILE A 37 -12.30 18.31 -8.30
N LEU A 38 -12.19 17.38 -7.35
CA LEU A 38 -11.11 16.39 -7.31
C LEU A 38 -11.48 15.21 -8.21
N LEU A 39 -10.58 14.87 -9.13
CA LEU A 39 -10.79 13.80 -10.11
C LEU A 39 -9.65 12.76 -10.02
N PRO A 40 -9.80 11.72 -9.19
CA PRO A 40 -8.89 10.58 -9.20
C PRO A 40 -8.90 9.89 -10.56
N ALA A 41 -7.72 9.67 -11.14
CA ALA A 41 -7.57 8.95 -12.40
C ALA A 41 -7.99 7.48 -12.25
N GLY A 42 -8.54 6.90 -13.31
CA GLY A 42 -8.89 5.48 -13.36
C GLY A 42 -7.65 4.62 -13.53
N ASP A 43 -7.39 4.21 -14.76
CA ASP A 43 -6.19 3.47 -15.17
C ASP A 43 -5.25 4.41 -15.94
N PRO A 44 -4.32 5.11 -15.26
CA PRO A 44 -3.42 6.05 -15.90
C PRO A 44 -2.32 5.31 -16.70
N PRO A 45 -2.27 5.41 -18.05
CA PRO A 45 -1.42 4.57 -18.90
C PRO A 45 0.09 4.80 -18.74
N HIS A 46 0.50 5.84 -18.02
CA HIS A 46 1.90 6.25 -17.88
C HIS A 46 2.40 6.20 -16.43
N LYS A 47 1.62 5.62 -15.50
CA LYS A 47 1.98 5.55 -14.08
C LYS A 47 1.60 4.21 -13.47
N HIS A 48 2.51 3.65 -12.69
CA HIS A 48 2.20 2.55 -11.79
C HIS A 48 1.48 3.10 -10.55
N CYS A 49 0.35 2.50 -10.20
CA CYS A 49 -0.45 2.87 -9.03
C CYS A 49 -0.13 1.92 -7.88
N HIS A 50 0.16 2.47 -6.70
CA HIS A 50 0.47 1.71 -5.50
C HIS A 50 -0.77 1.44 -4.64
N ALA A 51 -1.87 2.17 -4.86
CA ALA A 51 -3.19 1.87 -4.32
C ALA A 51 -4.22 1.65 -5.46
N MET A 52 -5.23 0.82 -5.17
CA MET A 52 -6.34 0.57 -6.09
C MET A 52 -7.11 1.87 -6.40
N ALA A 53 -7.77 1.93 -7.56
CA ALA A 53 -8.51 3.11 -7.96
C ALA A 53 -9.62 3.46 -6.94
N GLU A 54 -10.24 2.45 -6.34
CA GLU A 54 -11.24 2.57 -5.28
C GLU A 54 -10.67 3.18 -4.00
N ASP A 55 -9.47 2.77 -3.58
CA ASP A 55 -8.79 3.34 -2.41
C ASP A 55 -8.40 4.80 -2.65
N ARG A 56 -7.89 5.11 -3.85
CA ARG A 56 -7.57 6.49 -4.24
C ARG A 56 -8.81 7.38 -4.27
N LEU A 57 -9.94 6.86 -4.74
CA LEU A 57 -11.24 7.54 -4.68
C LEU A 57 -11.72 7.76 -3.25
N ALA A 58 -11.59 6.75 -2.38
CA ALA A 58 -11.95 6.86 -0.97
C ALA A 58 -11.10 7.93 -0.27
N MET A 59 -9.77 7.91 -0.47
CA MET A 59 -8.88 8.93 0.07
C MET A 59 -9.21 10.33 -0.47
N ALA A 60 -9.54 10.47 -1.75
CA ALA A 60 -9.99 11.75 -2.32
C ALA A 60 -11.27 12.27 -1.67
N ARG A 61 -12.26 11.40 -1.40
CA ARG A 61 -13.48 11.75 -0.66
C ARG A 61 -13.18 12.18 0.78
N LEU A 62 -12.26 11.50 1.45
CA LEU A 62 -11.81 11.88 2.80
C LEU A 62 -11.06 13.22 2.81
N ALA A 63 -10.25 13.49 1.79
CA ALA A 63 -9.50 14.74 1.67
C ALA A 63 -10.37 15.93 1.26
N ALA A 64 -11.47 15.69 0.55
CA ALA A 64 -12.39 16.74 0.13
C ALA A 64 -13.16 17.35 1.31
N ASP A 65 -13.48 16.54 2.33
CA ASP A 65 -14.13 16.95 3.59
C ASP A 65 -15.33 17.90 3.42
N GLY A 66 -16.11 17.72 2.34
CA GLY A 66 -17.25 18.57 1.98
C GLY A 66 -16.91 19.90 1.30
N GLU A 67 -15.63 20.26 1.21
CA GLU A 67 -15.16 21.49 0.56
C GLU A 67 -15.15 21.39 -0.98
N PHE A 68 -14.91 20.19 -1.51
CA PHE A 68 -14.80 19.90 -2.94
C PHE A 68 -15.74 18.76 -3.36
N THR A 69 -16.18 18.79 -4.61
CA THR A 69 -16.82 17.64 -5.25
C THR A 69 -15.75 16.61 -5.58
N VAL A 70 -16.04 15.32 -5.41
CA VAL A 70 -15.16 14.24 -5.88
C VAL A 70 -15.83 13.47 -7.00
N SER A 71 -15.17 13.42 -8.16
CA SER A 71 -15.68 12.75 -9.35
C SER A 71 -15.09 11.36 -9.50
N ASP A 72 -15.94 10.35 -9.67
CA ASP A 72 -15.56 8.96 -9.94
C ASP A 72 -15.56 8.62 -11.45
N LEU A 73 -15.67 9.65 -12.31
CA LEU A 73 -15.88 9.52 -13.75
C LEU A 73 -14.81 8.65 -14.45
N GLU A 74 -13.58 8.67 -13.96
CA GLU A 74 -12.49 7.86 -14.48
C GLU A 74 -12.34 6.51 -13.78
N VAL A 75 -12.58 6.45 -12.46
CA VAL A 75 -12.37 5.25 -11.63
C VAL A 75 -13.19 4.06 -12.12
N HIS A 76 -14.42 4.29 -12.59
CA HIS A 76 -15.29 3.22 -13.08
C HIS A 76 -15.17 2.94 -14.59
N ARG A 77 -14.25 3.60 -15.30
CA ARG A 77 -14.00 3.32 -16.72
C ARG A 77 -13.04 2.14 -16.87
N LYS A 78 -13.39 1.23 -17.78
CA LYS A 78 -12.48 0.15 -18.18
C LYS A 78 -11.40 0.70 -19.13
N GLY A 79 -10.17 0.26 -18.89
CA GLY A 79 -8.99 0.60 -19.70
C GLY A 79 -8.48 2.03 -19.48
N ALA A 80 -7.42 2.37 -20.22
CA ALA A 80 -6.68 3.61 -20.05
C ALA A 80 -7.59 4.85 -20.08
N THR A 81 -7.42 5.73 -19.08
CA THR A 81 -8.14 7.00 -19.01
C THR A 81 -7.27 8.17 -19.47
N TYR A 82 -7.86 9.06 -20.28
CA TYR A 82 -7.19 10.22 -20.86
C TYR A 82 -7.97 11.50 -20.56
N THR A 83 -7.26 12.57 -20.22
CA THR A 83 -7.87 13.86 -19.86
C THR A 83 -8.81 14.41 -20.95
N VAL A 84 -8.47 14.23 -22.23
CA VAL A 84 -9.32 14.69 -23.35
C VAL A 84 -10.71 14.05 -23.33
N ASP A 85 -10.82 12.76 -22.99
CA ASP A 85 -12.11 12.07 -22.93
C ASP A 85 -12.95 12.58 -21.75
N THR A 86 -12.31 12.83 -20.62
CA THR A 86 -12.95 13.37 -19.42
C THR A 86 -13.46 14.78 -19.67
N LEU A 87 -12.64 15.64 -20.28
CA LEU A 87 -13.04 17.01 -20.63
C LEU A 87 -14.17 17.03 -21.66
N ARG A 88 -14.17 16.16 -22.68
CA ARG A 88 -15.29 16.02 -23.63
C ARG A 88 -16.60 15.69 -22.91
N ARG A 89 -16.56 14.75 -21.96
CA ARG A 89 -17.74 14.35 -21.17
C ARG A 89 -18.25 15.47 -20.27
N LEU A 90 -17.34 16.18 -19.60
CA LEU A 90 -17.70 17.31 -18.74
C LEU A 90 -18.27 18.46 -19.57
N HIS A 91 -17.64 18.80 -20.69
CA HIS A 91 -18.12 19.84 -21.60
C HIS A 91 -19.50 19.52 -22.18
N ALA A 92 -19.78 18.24 -22.50
CA ALA A 92 -21.09 17.82 -22.97
C ALA A 92 -22.21 17.94 -21.92
N ARG A 93 -21.88 17.76 -20.62
CA ARG A 93 -22.81 17.91 -19.49
C ARG A 93 -23.01 19.37 -19.10
N GLU A 94 -21.95 20.17 -19.18
CA GLU A 94 -21.87 21.54 -18.69
C GLU A 94 -21.63 22.53 -19.85
N LYS A 95 -22.52 22.54 -20.85
CA LYS A 95 -22.34 23.24 -22.14
C LYS A 95 -22.07 24.74 -22.01
N ASP A 96 -22.56 25.36 -20.94
CA ASP A 96 -22.43 26.79 -20.68
C ASP A 96 -21.41 27.11 -19.57
N SER A 97 -20.53 26.16 -19.24
CA SER A 97 -19.50 26.33 -18.22
C SER A 97 -18.11 26.47 -18.82
N GLU A 98 -17.27 27.29 -18.19
CA GLU A 98 -15.84 27.32 -18.45
C GLU A 98 -15.13 26.27 -17.59
N LEU A 99 -14.47 25.31 -18.23
CA LEU A 99 -13.65 24.32 -17.54
C LEU A 99 -12.24 24.86 -17.33
N ILE A 100 -11.77 24.80 -16.09
CA ILE A 100 -10.43 25.23 -15.69
C ILE A 100 -9.70 24.03 -15.08
N TYR A 101 -8.68 23.53 -15.77
CA TYR A 101 -7.89 22.39 -15.31
C TYR A 101 -6.71 22.86 -14.45
N ILE A 102 -6.68 22.45 -13.19
CA ILE A 102 -5.76 22.93 -12.18
C ILE A 102 -4.57 21.97 -12.09
N ILE A 103 -3.36 22.51 -12.25
CA ILE A 103 -2.10 21.75 -12.29
C ILE A 103 -1.02 22.43 -11.44
N GLY A 104 -0.04 21.64 -11.00
CA GLY A 104 1.25 22.18 -10.58
C GLY A 104 2.01 22.72 -11.81
N ALA A 105 2.77 23.80 -11.63
CA ALA A 105 3.52 24.40 -12.73
C ALA A 105 4.43 23.37 -13.42
N ASP A 106 5.02 22.43 -12.68
CA ASP A 106 5.90 21.35 -13.17
C ASP A 106 5.29 20.47 -14.27
N THR A 107 3.95 20.48 -14.41
CA THR A 107 3.23 19.75 -15.46
C THR A 107 3.10 20.54 -16.77
N LEU A 108 3.28 21.87 -16.77
CA LEU A 108 3.04 22.74 -17.93
C LEU A 108 3.85 22.32 -19.16
N GLY A 109 5.15 22.09 -19.00
CA GLY A 109 6.03 21.65 -20.10
C GLY A 109 5.63 20.30 -20.69
N ASN A 110 4.97 19.44 -19.90
CA ASN A 110 4.56 18.10 -20.31
C ASN A 110 3.16 18.07 -20.94
N LEU A 111 2.40 19.17 -20.93
CA LEU A 111 1.04 19.19 -21.48
C LEU A 111 0.99 18.78 -22.97
N VAL A 112 2.04 19.09 -23.74
CA VAL A 112 2.13 18.71 -25.16
C VAL A 112 2.28 17.21 -25.39
N THR A 113 2.62 16.44 -24.35
CA THR A 113 2.69 14.97 -24.39
C THR A 113 1.34 14.32 -24.17
N TRP A 114 0.32 15.07 -23.74
CA TRP A 114 -1.00 14.53 -23.48
C TRP A 114 -1.68 14.11 -24.77
N ARG A 115 -2.46 13.02 -24.71
CA ARG A 115 -3.26 12.54 -25.83
C ARG A 115 -4.19 13.65 -26.31
N GLU A 116 -4.09 13.97 -27.61
CA GLU A 116 -4.87 15.03 -28.25
C GLU A 116 -4.75 16.39 -27.53
N TYR A 117 -3.54 16.76 -27.05
CA TYR A 117 -3.31 17.99 -26.27
C TYR A 117 -3.89 19.27 -26.90
N ARG A 118 -3.89 19.40 -28.23
CA ARG A 118 -4.49 20.55 -28.94
C ARG A 118 -5.99 20.66 -28.67
N GLU A 119 -6.66 19.52 -28.54
CA GLU A 119 -8.08 19.49 -28.22
C GLU A 119 -8.30 19.79 -26.73
N VAL A 120 -7.44 19.27 -25.85
CA VAL A 120 -7.43 19.64 -24.41
C VAL A 120 -7.37 21.17 -24.25
N PHE A 121 -6.48 21.85 -25.00
CA PHE A 121 -6.31 23.31 -24.93
C PHE A 121 -7.55 24.09 -25.41
N LYS A 122 -8.37 23.50 -26.27
CA LYS A 122 -9.66 24.08 -26.67
C LYS A 122 -10.74 23.85 -25.63
N LEU A 123 -10.73 22.68 -25.00
CA LEU A 123 -11.77 22.24 -24.05
C LEU A 123 -11.67 22.91 -22.68
N CYS A 124 -10.47 23.35 -22.26
CA CYS A 124 -10.28 24.01 -20.97
C CYS A 124 -9.25 25.15 -21.01
N SER A 125 -9.34 26.03 -20.01
CA SER A 125 -8.22 26.87 -19.56
C SER A 125 -7.43 26.10 -18.50
N PHE A 126 -6.18 26.48 -18.22
CA PHE A 126 -5.39 25.92 -17.13
C PHE A 126 -5.23 26.93 -16.00
N ALA A 127 -5.20 26.45 -14.76
CA ALA A 127 -4.74 27.22 -13.60
C ALA A 127 -3.47 26.55 -13.05
N ALA A 128 -2.41 27.34 -12.88
CA ALA A 128 -1.11 26.83 -12.43
C ALA A 128 -0.59 27.64 -11.24
N ALA A 129 -0.18 26.95 -10.17
CA ALA A 129 0.60 27.56 -9.09
C ALA A 129 2.08 27.27 -9.31
N ARG A 130 2.92 28.29 -9.11
CA ARG A 130 4.38 28.12 -9.18
C ARG A 130 4.85 27.26 -8.01
N ARG A 131 5.96 26.57 -8.22
CA ARG A 131 6.72 25.89 -7.16
C ARG A 131 8.19 26.26 -7.35
N GLY A 132 8.78 26.97 -6.38
CA GLY A 132 10.22 27.22 -6.35
C GLY A 132 10.77 28.20 -7.40
N GLY A 133 9.96 29.16 -7.86
CA GLY A 133 10.46 30.34 -8.61
C GLY A 133 11.04 30.10 -10.01
N ARG A 134 10.89 28.91 -10.61
CA ARG A 134 11.37 28.64 -11.98
C ARG A 134 10.48 29.31 -13.04
N ALA A 135 11.11 29.82 -14.10
CA ALA A 135 10.42 30.29 -15.29
C ALA A 135 9.89 29.09 -16.09
N GLU A 136 8.57 28.96 -16.14
CA GLU A 136 7.86 27.87 -16.81
C GLU A 136 7.43 28.31 -18.21
N LYS A 137 7.81 27.55 -19.25
CA LYS A 137 7.43 27.87 -20.62
C LYS A 137 6.00 27.40 -20.88
N ILE A 138 5.10 28.34 -21.13
CA ILE A 138 3.72 28.04 -21.51
C ILE A 138 3.71 27.48 -22.94
N PRO A 139 3.16 26.27 -23.17
CA PRO A 139 3.01 25.74 -24.52
C PRO A 139 2.15 26.64 -25.42
N GLU A 140 2.50 26.74 -26.69
CA GLU A 140 1.72 27.51 -27.66
C GLU A 140 0.28 26.98 -27.75
N GLY A 141 -0.70 27.89 -27.63
CA GLY A 141 -2.13 27.57 -27.62
C GLY A 141 -2.71 27.23 -26.25
N ALA A 142 -1.90 27.03 -25.21
CA ALA A 142 -2.40 26.85 -23.84
C ALA A 142 -2.80 28.19 -23.23
N ARG A 143 -4.02 28.28 -22.68
CA ARG A 143 -4.47 29.43 -21.86
C ARG A 143 -4.19 29.13 -20.40
N VAL A 144 -3.32 29.91 -19.76
CA VAL A 144 -2.88 29.67 -18.37
C VAL A 144 -3.19 30.88 -17.49
N LEU A 145 -3.89 30.61 -16.40
CA LEU A 145 -4.13 31.52 -15.28
C LEU A 145 -3.12 31.19 -14.18
N TRP A 146 -2.32 32.17 -13.77
CA TRP A 146 -1.37 31.98 -12.67
C TRP A 146 -2.08 32.21 -11.34
N LEU A 147 -1.91 31.26 -10.42
CA LEU A 147 -2.37 31.39 -9.04
C LEU A 147 -1.27 32.05 -8.21
N ASP A 148 -1.67 32.96 -7.33
CA ASP A 148 -0.78 33.62 -6.37
C ASP A 148 -0.57 32.74 -5.14
N GLY A 149 0.69 32.63 -4.70
CA GLY A 149 1.10 31.81 -3.55
C GLY A 149 1.62 30.42 -3.94
N ASP A 150 2.23 29.75 -2.97
CA ASP A 150 2.83 28.43 -3.13
C ASP A 150 2.03 27.38 -2.32
N PRO A 151 1.54 26.29 -2.94
CA PRO A 151 0.96 25.19 -2.20
C PRO A 151 2.04 24.45 -1.40
N PRO A 152 1.70 23.75 -0.30
CA PRO A 152 2.65 22.97 0.48
C PRO A 152 3.51 22.05 -0.40
N ASP A 153 4.81 22.02 -0.08
CA ASP A 153 5.79 21.16 -0.77
C ASP A 153 5.67 19.71 -0.26
N VAL A 154 4.61 19.06 -0.72
CA VAL A 154 4.32 17.65 -0.46
C VAL A 154 4.13 16.94 -1.79
N SER A 155 4.67 15.72 -1.88
CA SER A 155 4.48 14.81 -3.02
C SER A 155 3.94 13.47 -2.54
N SER A 156 3.12 12.82 -3.39
CA SER A 156 2.61 11.47 -3.11
C SER A 156 3.75 10.47 -2.91
N THR A 157 4.84 10.57 -3.66
CA THR A 157 6.03 9.72 -3.49
C THR A 157 6.57 9.80 -2.07
N ARG A 158 6.72 11.01 -1.53
CA ARG A 158 7.21 11.20 -0.16
C ARG A 158 6.22 10.65 0.88
N VAL A 159 4.92 10.81 0.65
CA VAL A 159 3.89 10.20 1.52
C VAL A 159 4.02 8.67 1.55
N ARG A 160 4.18 8.04 0.38
CA ARG A 160 4.36 6.58 0.29
C ARG A 160 5.63 6.10 0.96
N GLU A 161 6.75 6.82 0.80
CA GLU A 161 8.01 6.49 1.49
C GLU A 161 7.86 6.47 3.01
N ILE A 162 7.20 7.49 3.58
CA ILE A 162 6.98 7.56 5.03
C ILE A 162 5.99 6.48 5.47
N ALA A 163 4.90 6.28 4.72
CA ALA A 163 3.90 5.24 5.02
C ALA A 163 4.51 3.82 4.96
N SER A 164 5.48 3.56 4.08
CA SER A 164 6.11 2.24 3.89
C SER A 164 6.88 1.72 5.10
N VAL A 165 7.14 2.59 6.07
CA VAL A 165 7.80 2.28 7.35
C VAL A 165 6.92 2.69 8.55
N ARG A 166 5.59 2.78 8.33
CA ARG A 166 4.58 3.21 9.32
C ARG A 166 4.90 4.56 9.98
N GLY A 167 5.59 5.44 9.24
CA GLY A 167 5.97 6.75 9.73
C GLY A 167 4.79 7.72 9.87
N ASP A 168 5.04 8.83 10.55
CA ASP A 168 4.04 9.85 10.81
C ASP A 168 3.73 10.70 9.56
N LEU A 169 2.46 10.72 9.15
CA LEU A 169 1.97 11.44 7.98
C LEU A 169 1.37 12.82 8.30
N ARG A 170 1.43 13.27 9.56
CA ARG A 170 0.95 14.59 9.99
C ARG A 170 1.60 15.70 9.16
N GLY A 171 0.80 16.66 8.71
CA GLY A 171 1.26 17.77 7.88
C GLY A 171 1.55 17.40 6.42
N MET A 172 1.38 16.14 6.02
CA MET A 172 1.52 15.71 4.62
C MET A 172 0.16 15.44 3.97
N VAL A 173 -0.73 14.75 4.70
CA VAL A 173 -2.11 14.45 4.31
C VAL A 173 -3.07 14.88 5.43
N GLY A 174 -4.37 14.93 5.15
CA GLY A 174 -5.37 15.16 6.20
C GLY A 174 -5.50 13.94 7.13
N ASP A 175 -5.88 14.15 8.39
CA ASP A 175 -5.92 13.10 9.42
C ASP A 175 -6.79 11.89 9.03
N ARG A 176 -7.93 12.14 8.38
CA ARG A 176 -8.82 11.08 7.88
C ARG A 176 -8.16 10.22 6.79
N VAL A 177 -7.34 10.83 5.94
CA VAL A 177 -6.55 10.12 4.91
C VAL A 177 -5.41 9.33 5.57
N ALA A 178 -4.70 9.93 6.53
CA ALA A 178 -3.66 9.24 7.28
C ALA A 178 -4.20 8.01 8.02
N ALA A 179 -5.36 8.15 8.68
CA ALA A 179 -6.04 7.06 9.35
C ALA A 179 -6.43 5.94 8.36
N TYR A 180 -6.98 6.32 7.20
CA TYR A 180 -7.35 5.36 6.15
C TYR A 180 -6.14 4.58 5.61
N ILE A 181 -5.03 5.27 5.32
CA ILE A 181 -3.77 4.65 4.88
C ILE A 181 -3.30 3.62 5.91
N ARG A 182 -3.30 3.99 7.20
CA ARG A 182 -2.87 3.11 8.29
C ARG A 182 -3.78 1.90 8.46
N GLU A 183 -5.09 2.11 8.54
CA GLU A 183 -6.08 1.03 8.72
C GLU A 183 -6.02 0.02 7.57
N LYS A 184 -5.90 0.53 6.34
CA LYS A 184 -5.79 -0.30 5.14
C LYS A 184 -4.40 -0.86 4.90
N GLY A 185 -3.36 -0.42 5.60
CA GLY A 185 -1.97 -0.82 5.33
C GLY A 185 -1.47 -0.41 3.95
N LEU A 186 -2.02 0.67 3.39
CA LEU A 186 -1.59 1.13 2.06
C LEU A 186 -0.12 1.53 2.10
N TYR A 187 0.60 1.19 1.03
CA TYR A 187 2.02 1.50 0.82
C TYR A 187 3.02 0.75 1.72
N LEU A 188 2.58 -0.20 2.56
CA LEU A 188 3.49 -1.16 3.23
C LEU A 188 4.17 -2.11 2.23
N MET A 189 3.52 -2.32 1.08
CA MET A 189 4.09 -2.90 -0.12
C MET A 189 4.14 -1.84 -1.23
N ASN A 190 5.00 -2.04 -2.22
CA ASN A 190 5.04 -1.19 -3.41
C ASN A 190 3.98 -1.57 -4.47
N VAL A 191 3.15 -2.57 -4.21
CA VAL A 191 2.03 -3.01 -5.06
C VAL A 191 0.75 -3.10 -4.22
N PRO A 192 -0.45 -2.94 -4.83
CA PRO A 192 -1.71 -3.20 -4.15
C PRO A 192 -1.82 -4.65 -3.64
N GLU A 193 -2.54 -4.88 -2.54
CA GLU A 193 -2.70 -6.22 -1.95
C GLU A 193 -3.29 -7.23 -2.93
N ALA A 194 -4.28 -6.83 -3.75
CA ALA A 194 -4.87 -7.68 -4.77
C ALA A 194 -3.87 -8.10 -5.87
N GLU A 195 -2.90 -7.24 -6.19
CA GLU A 195 -1.82 -7.58 -7.13
C GLU A 195 -0.82 -8.53 -6.46
N ALA A 196 -0.47 -8.27 -5.19
CA ALA A 196 0.39 -9.15 -4.41
C ALA A 196 -0.19 -10.58 -4.29
N GLU A 197 -1.49 -10.71 -4.02
CA GLU A 197 -2.19 -12.01 -4.01
C GLU A 197 -2.09 -12.73 -5.36
N ASN A 198 -2.22 -12.01 -6.48
CA ASN A 198 -2.10 -12.60 -7.81
C ASN A 198 -0.67 -13.07 -8.10
N MET A 199 0.34 -12.31 -7.69
CA MET A 199 1.74 -12.70 -7.79
C MET A 199 2.00 -13.98 -6.95
N LEU A 200 1.57 -13.99 -5.69
CA LEU A 200 1.71 -15.15 -4.80
C LEU A 200 1.00 -16.40 -5.33
N ARG A 201 -0.16 -16.25 -5.96
CA ARG A 201 -0.86 -17.35 -6.63
C ARG A 201 -0.03 -18.01 -7.74
N GLY A 202 0.82 -17.23 -8.41
CA GLY A 202 1.76 -17.74 -9.40
C GLY A 202 3.03 -18.34 -8.79
N MET A 203 3.42 -17.90 -7.59
CA MET A 203 4.63 -18.34 -6.89
C MET A 203 4.42 -19.60 -6.03
N LEU A 204 3.19 -19.84 -5.56
CA LEU A 204 2.87 -20.86 -4.57
C LEU A 204 1.97 -21.97 -5.15
N THR A 205 2.05 -23.17 -4.56
CA THR A 205 1.06 -24.22 -4.84
C THR A 205 -0.33 -23.78 -4.36
N LYS A 206 -1.40 -24.35 -4.95
CA LYS A 206 -2.78 -24.06 -4.55
C LYS A 206 -3.03 -24.28 -3.05
N HIS A 207 -2.44 -25.32 -2.48
CA HIS A 207 -2.53 -25.59 -1.04
C HIS A 207 -1.81 -24.52 -0.22
N ARG A 208 -0.56 -24.20 -0.59
CA ARG A 208 0.26 -23.21 0.10
C ARG A 208 -0.35 -21.81 0.01
N PHE A 209 -0.87 -21.41 -1.14
CA PHE A 209 -1.56 -20.12 -1.30
C PHE A 209 -2.79 -20.00 -0.39
N ARG A 210 -3.60 -21.07 -0.25
CA ARG A 210 -4.74 -21.09 0.69
C ARG A 210 -4.28 -20.92 2.14
N HIS A 211 -3.24 -21.65 2.51
CA HIS A 211 -2.62 -21.52 3.83
C HIS A 211 -2.12 -20.08 4.06
N THR A 212 -1.42 -19.48 3.10
CA THR A 212 -0.97 -18.08 3.16
C THR A 212 -2.12 -17.09 3.40
N LEU A 213 -3.26 -17.26 2.74
CA LEU A 213 -4.44 -16.43 3.01
C LEU A 213 -5.01 -16.67 4.42
N GLY A 214 -5.01 -17.92 4.90
CA GLY A 214 -5.38 -18.25 6.27
C GLY A 214 -4.48 -17.58 7.32
N VAL A 215 -3.16 -17.64 7.11
CA VAL A 215 -2.17 -16.99 7.99
C VAL A 215 -2.30 -15.48 7.95
N ARG A 216 -2.53 -14.88 6.78
CA ARG A 216 -2.83 -13.45 6.64
C ARG A 216 -4.02 -13.05 7.52
N ASP A 217 -5.15 -13.73 7.35
CA ASP A 217 -6.40 -13.39 8.03
C ASP A 217 -6.28 -13.62 9.55
N GLU A 218 -5.61 -14.70 9.95
CA GLU A 218 -5.37 -15.01 11.35
C GLU A 218 -4.37 -14.03 12.00
N SER A 219 -3.29 -13.66 11.30
CA SER A 219 -2.33 -12.65 11.79
C SER A 219 -3.02 -11.32 12.05
N GLU A 220 -3.88 -10.89 11.13
CA GLU A 220 -4.66 -9.67 11.28
C GLU A 220 -5.65 -9.76 12.46
N ARG A 221 -6.34 -10.90 12.60
CA ARG A 221 -7.28 -11.14 13.71
C ARG A 221 -6.57 -11.09 15.06
N LEU A 222 -5.46 -11.81 15.20
CA LEU A 222 -4.65 -11.83 16.41
C LEU A 222 -4.12 -10.42 16.73
N ALA A 223 -3.60 -9.71 15.74
CA ALA A 223 -3.14 -8.35 15.95
C ALA A 223 -4.23 -7.42 16.48
N ARG A 224 -5.48 -7.51 15.96
CA ARG A 224 -6.61 -6.73 16.49
C ARG A 224 -6.94 -7.06 17.95
N ILE A 225 -6.96 -8.35 18.31
CA ILE A 225 -7.26 -8.80 19.68
C ILE A 225 -6.24 -8.26 20.67
N HIS A 226 -4.97 -8.24 20.26
CA HIS A 226 -3.84 -7.88 21.11
C HIS A 226 -3.45 -6.40 21.02
N GLY A 227 -4.25 -5.56 20.35
CA GLY A 227 -4.00 -4.12 20.23
C GLY A 227 -2.74 -3.77 19.43
N LEU A 228 -2.34 -4.64 18.49
CA LEU A 228 -1.19 -4.48 17.60
C LEU A 228 -1.60 -3.84 16.27
N ASP A 229 -0.61 -3.49 15.44
CA ASP A 229 -0.86 -3.01 14.09
C ASP A 229 -1.37 -4.16 13.20
N ALA A 230 -2.69 -4.21 13.02
CA ALA A 230 -3.37 -5.24 12.25
C ALA A 230 -2.93 -5.26 10.78
N ALA A 231 -2.70 -4.10 10.17
CA ALA A 231 -2.33 -4.02 8.77
C ALA A 231 -0.90 -4.53 8.54
N ALA A 232 0.02 -4.21 9.45
CA ALA A 232 1.38 -4.72 9.41
C ALA A 232 1.43 -6.24 9.61
N ALA A 233 0.66 -6.78 10.56
CA ALA A 233 0.53 -8.22 10.76
C ALA A 233 -0.10 -8.91 9.54
N ARG A 234 -1.10 -8.28 8.90
CA ARG A 234 -1.71 -8.78 7.66
C ARG A 234 -0.68 -8.90 6.53
N VAL A 235 0.11 -7.86 6.30
CA VAL A 235 1.16 -7.87 5.26
C VAL A 235 2.23 -8.92 5.56
N ALA A 236 2.70 -9.00 6.80
CA ALA A 236 3.67 -10.03 7.20
C ALA A 236 3.10 -11.44 7.00
N GLY A 237 1.87 -11.70 7.43
CA GLY A 237 1.18 -12.98 7.26
C GLY A 237 0.90 -13.32 5.79
N LEU A 238 0.62 -12.34 4.93
CA LEU A 238 0.45 -12.55 3.48
C LEU A 238 1.76 -12.96 2.80
N LEU A 239 2.90 -12.46 3.27
CA LEU A 239 4.21 -12.66 2.63
C LEU A 239 5.09 -13.72 3.33
N HIS A 240 4.67 -14.26 4.48
CA HIS A 240 5.51 -15.14 5.32
C HIS A 240 6.12 -16.32 4.54
N ASP A 241 5.32 -16.92 3.65
CA ASP A 241 5.66 -18.12 2.88
C ASP A 241 6.01 -17.82 1.42
N ALA A 242 6.27 -16.56 1.05
CA ALA A 242 6.45 -16.14 -0.35
C ALA A 242 7.59 -16.89 -1.07
N ALA A 243 8.60 -17.38 -0.34
CA ALA A 243 9.71 -18.17 -0.89
C ALA A 243 9.52 -19.69 -0.80
N LYS A 244 8.44 -20.19 -0.19
CA LYS A 244 8.28 -21.60 0.19
C LYS A 244 8.37 -22.60 -0.96
N CYS A 245 7.89 -22.20 -2.14
CA CYS A 245 7.84 -23.04 -3.33
C CYS A 245 8.96 -22.72 -4.34
N LEU A 246 9.90 -21.83 -3.99
CA LEU A 246 11.09 -21.61 -4.81
C LEU A 246 12.00 -22.84 -4.78
N PRO A 247 12.77 -23.11 -5.85
CA PRO A 247 13.81 -24.14 -5.82
C PRO A 247 14.79 -23.92 -4.67
N GLU A 248 15.31 -25.00 -4.07
CA GLU A 248 16.24 -24.90 -2.93
C GLU A 248 17.45 -24.01 -3.25
N ALA A 249 18.04 -24.15 -4.44
CA ALA A 249 19.17 -23.32 -4.87
C ALA A 249 18.86 -21.82 -4.82
N GLU A 250 17.62 -21.45 -5.15
CA GLU A 250 17.15 -20.08 -5.11
C GLU A 250 16.85 -19.61 -3.69
N GLN A 251 16.22 -20.46 -2.86
CA GLN A 251 16.03 -20.17 -1.44
C GLN A 251 17.38 -19.94 -0.74
N ARG A 252 18.38 -20.77 -1.03
CA ARG A 252 19.73 -20.64 -0.48
C ARG A 252 20.40 -19.34 -0.91
N ARG A 253 20.28 -18.97 -2.19
CA ARG A 253 20.81 -17.71 -2.73
C ARG A 253 20.18 -16.50 -2.04
N LEU A 254 18.87 -16.50 -1.86
CA LEU A 254 18.12 -15.41 -1.22
C LEU A 254 18.34 -15.33 0.29
N ALA A 255 18.59 -16.47 0.94
CA ALA A 255 18.87 -16.55 2.36
C ALA A 255 20.33 -16.22 2.74
N GLU A 256 21.22 -16.09 1.75
CA GLU A 256 22.63 -15.79 1.98
C GLU A 256 22.81 -14.45 2.70
N GLY A 257 23.62 -14.45 3.77
CA GLY A 257 23.83 -13.26 4.62
C GLY A 257 22.69 -12.96 5.61
N VAL A 258 21.60 -13.73 5.58
CA VAL A 258 20.46 -13.61 6.52
C VAL A 258 20.29 -14.86 7.37
N ALA A 259 20.44 -16.04 6.77
CA ALA A 259 20.33 -17.33 7.47
C ALA A 259 21.57 -17.63 8.32
N ASP A 260 21.35 -18.22 9.49
CA ASP A 260 22.43 -18.75 10.31
C ASP A 260 22.96 -20.12 9.80
N ALA A 261 24.04 -20.62 10.41
CA ALA A 261 24.65 -21.88 9.99
C ALA A 261 23.72 -23.10 10.14
N GLY A 262 22.82 -23.09 11.13
CA GLY A 262 21.84 -24.15 11.35
C GLY A 262 20.72 -24.12 10.31
N GLU A 263 20.24 -22.92 9.97
CA GLU A 263 19.30 -22.69 8.87
C GLU A 263 19.91 -23.11 7.52
N MET A 264 21.18 -22.74 7.26
CA MET A 264 21.88 -23.11 6.03
C MET A 264 22.10 -24.62 5.86
N ALA A 265 22.17 -25.36 6.97
CA ALA A 265 22.31 -26.80 6.98
C ALA A 265 20.97 -27.54 6.76
N ASN A 266 19.82 -26.86 6.93
CA ASN A 266 18.50 -27.47 6.76
C ASN A 266 17.66 -26.73 5.70
N PRO A 267 17.54 -27.30 4.49
CA PRO A 267 16.77 -26.70 3.39
C PRO A 267 15.33 -26.31 3.75
N GLN A 268 14.69 -27.01 4.68
CA GLN A 268 13.31 -26.71 5.07
C GLN A 268 13.17 -25.38 5.83
N LEU A 269 14.26 -24.89 6.43
CA LEU A 269 14.28 -23.65 7.20
C LEU A 269 14.58 -22.41 6.35
N LEU A 270 15.13 -22.60 5.13
CA LEU A 270 15.60 -21.50 4.28
C LEU A 270 14.50 -20.58 3.75
N HIS A 271 13.26 -21.07 3.61
CA HIS A 271 12.16 -20.27 3.07
C HIS A 271 11.83 -19.02 3.91
N ALA A 272 12.06 -19.02 5.22
CA ALA A 272 11.78 -17.85 6.05
C ALA A 272 12.79 -16.70 5.81
N PRO A 273 14.12 -16.90 5.90
CA PRO A 273 15.09 -15.88 5.51
C PRO A 273 15.02 -15.52 4.02
N ALA A 274 14.76 -16.49 3.13
CA ALA A 274 14.52 -16.19 1.71
C ALA A 274 13.22 -15.37 1.51
N GLY A 275 12.17 -15.66 2.28
CA GLY A 275 10.88 -14.95 2.25
C GLY A 275 11.04 -13.48 2.62
N MET A 276 11.90 -13.15 3.58
CA MET A 276 12.27 -11.77 3.91
C MET A 276 12.88 -11.05 2.70
N ALA A 277 13.80 -11.70 1.97
CA ALA A 277 14.40 -11.13 0.76
C ALA A 277 13.36 -10.93 -0.34
N VAL A 278 12.48 -11.91 -0.57
CA VAL A 278 11.37 -11.82 -1.54
C VAL A 278 10.43 -10.66 -1.18
N ALA A 279 10.02 -10.53 0.08
CA ALA A 279 9.17 -9.44 0.55
C ALA A 279 9.78 -8.07 0.28
N ARG A 280 11.08 -7.92 0.52
CA ARG A 280 11.84 -6.68 0.28
C ARG A 280 12.00 -6.37 -1.21
N GLU A 281 12.43 -7.35 -2.01
CA GLU A 281 12.89 -7.14 -3.38
C GLU A 281 11.74 -7.20 -4.40
N THR A 282 10.75 -8.06 -4.16
CA THR A 282 9.62 -8.26 -5.07
C THR A 282 8.43 -7.39 -4.69
N PHE A 283 8.07 -7.34 -3.40
CA PHE A 283 6.90 -6.62 -2.90
C PHE A 283 7.24 -5.25 -2.29
N GLY A 284 8.51 -4.87 -2.30
CA GLY A 284 8.97 -3.54 -1.89
C GLY A 284 8.75 -3.23 -0.41
N VAL A 285 8.63 -4.23 0.46
CA VAL A 285 8.46 -4.03 1.90
C VAL A 285 9.72 -3.39 2.48
N ARG A 286 9.55 -2.29 3.24
CA ARG A 286 10.65 -1.54 3.85
C ARG A 286 10.61 -1.54 5.38
N ASP A 287 9.46 -1.82 5.97
CA ASP A 287 9.29 -1.86 7.42
C ASP A 287 10.09 -3.03 8.03
N ALA A 288 11.02 -2.69 8.93
CA ALA A 288 11.94 -3.67 9.52
C ALA A 288 11.21 -4.72 10.39
N GLU A 289 10.14 -4.33 11.09
CA GLU A 289 9.40 -5.27 11.94
C GLU A 289 8.59 -6.27 11.10
N ILE A 290 8.01 -5.83 9.98
CA ILE A 290 7.32 -6.72 9.02
C ILE A 290 8.31 -7.72 8.42
N LEU A 291 9.48 -7.25 7.97
CA LEU A 291 10.52 -8.10 7.40
C LEU A 291 11.03 -9.13 8.41
N GLU A 292 11.24 -8.69 9.65
CA GLU A 292 11.73 -9.57 10.72
C GLU A 292 10.67 -10.58 11.17
N ALA A 293 9.39 -10.21 11.18
CA ALA A 293 8.30 -11.16 11.41
C ALA A 293 8.25 -12.26 10.36
N ILE A 294 8.46 -11.92 9.08
CA ILE A 294 8.60 -12.92 7.99
C ILE A 294 9.83 -13.79 8.23
N ARG A 295 10.98 -13.22 8.60
CA ARG A 295 12.21 -13.97 8.87
C ARG A 295 12.05 -14.96 10.01
N CYS A 296 11.35 -14.56 11.07
CA CYS A 296 11.24 -15.34 12.32
C CYS A 296 10.02 -16.26 12.42
N HIS A 297 9.12 -16.29 11.43
CA HIS A 297 7.85 -17.01 11.56
C HIS A 297 7.97 -18.53 11.80
N THR A 298 9.10 -19.16 11.45
CA THR A 298 9.29 -20.62 11.60
C THR A 298 9.95 -21.04 12.91
N LEU A 299 11.00 -20.32 13.31
CA LEU A 299 11.87 -20.70 14.42
C LEU A 299 11.69 -19.80 15.65
N GLY A 300 10.99 -18.67 15.49
CA GLY A 300 11.02 -17.57 16.43
C GLY A 300 12.41 -16.91 16.51
N GLY A 301 12.54 -15.89 17.36
CA GLY A 301 13.77 -15.13 17.56
C GLY A 301 13.97 -14.77 19.04
N PRO A 302 15.17 -14.30 19.42
CA PRO A 302 15.47 -13.97 20.82
C PRO A 302 14.66 -12.79 21.37
N GLU A 303 14.19 -11.87 20.52
CA GLU A 303 13.42 -10.67 20.92
C GLU A 303 12.13 -10.53 20.10
N MET A 304 11.22 -11.49 20.25
CA MET A 304 9.95 -11.47 19.53
C MET A 304 9.05 -10.30 19.99
N THR A 305 8.77 -9.38 19.07
CA THR A 305 7.76 -8.33 19.27
C THR A 305 6.35 -8.92 19.17
N GLY A 306 5.33 -8.15 19.57
CA GLY A 306 3.94 -8.57 19.44
C GLY A 306 3.57 -8.94 18.00
N LEU A 307 4.05 -8.18 17.01
CA LEU A 307 3.81 -8.45 15.59
C LEU A 307 4.43 -9.78 15.16
N MET A 308 5.68 -10.04 15.55
CA MET A 308 6.36 -11.30 15.24
C MET A 308 5.65 -12.50 15.88
N LEU A 309 5.21 -12.36 17.14
CA LEU A 309 4.44 -13.39 17.82
C LEU A 309 3.10 -13.66 17.11
N ALA A 310 2.40 -12.61 16.68
CA ALA A 310 1.14 -12.75 15.97
C ALA A 310 1.30 -13.57 14.68
N VAL A 311 2.34 -13.30 13.88
CA VAL A 311 2.60 -14.04 12.63
C VAL A 311 3.05 -15.47 12.90
N PHE A 312 3.96 -15.67 13.86
CA PHE A 312 4.45 -16.99 14.27
C PHE A 312 3.31 -17.89 14.76
N VAL A 313 2.45 -17.36 15.64
CA VAL A 313 1.29 -18.09 16.16
C VAL A 313 0.27 -18.33 15.04
N ALA A 314 -0.03 -17.33 14.21
CA ALA A 314 -0.97 -17.45 13.12
C ALA A 314 -0.58 -18.54 12.11
N ASP A 315 0.71 -18.65 11.75
CA ASP A 315 1.20 -19.73 10.88
C ASP A 315 0.81 -21.11 11.43
N PHE A 316 0.98 -21.29 12.74
CA PHE A 316 0.67 -22.55 13.41
C PHE A 316 -0.85 -22.76 13.62
N THR A 317 -1.61 -21.70 13.89
CA THR A 317 -2.99 -21.80 14.37
C THR A 317 -4.06 -21.49 13.34
N GLU A 318 -3.70 -21.10 12.11
CA GLU A 318 -4.66 -20.69 11.10
C GLU A 318 -5.79 -21.72 10.90
N PRO A 319 -7.04 -21.27 10.64
CA PRO A 319 -8.22 -22.14 10.73
C PRO A 319 -8.22 -23.35 9.79
N GLY A 320 -7.49 -23.30 8.68
CA GLY A 320 -7.37 -24.35 7.67
C GLY A 320 -6.39 -25.48 8.02
N ARG A 321 -5.62 -25.36 9.12
CA ARG A 321 -4.73 -26.44 9.58
C ARG A 321 -5.51 -27.71 9.93
N GLU A 322 -5.01 -28.84 9.47
CA GLU A 322 -5.49 -30.17 9.88
C GLU A 322 -5.38 -30.31 11.41
N ASP A 323 -6.37 -30.98 12.02
CA ASP A 323 -6.42 -31.09 13.47
C ASP A 323 -5.35 -32.07 13.99
N PHE A 324 -4.71 -31.70 15.09
CA PHE A 324 -3.72 -32.53 15.79
C PHE A 324 -3.69 -32.21 17.29
N PRO A 325 -3.21 -33.15 18.13
CA PRO A 325 -3.17 -32.95 19.58
C PRO A 325 -2.42 -31.67 19.97
N GLY A 326 -3.11 -30.78 20.68
CA GLY A 326 -2.56 -29.50 21.15
C GLY A 326 -2.93 -28.27 20.31
N LEU A 327 -3.45 -28.43 19.09
CA LEU A 327 -3.83 -27.30 18.22
C LEU A 327 -4.96 -26.46 18.84
N SER A 328 -5.98 -27.11 19.40
CA SER A 328 -7.11 -26.42 20.06
C SER A 328 -6.66 -25.59 21.27
N GLU A 329 -5.68 -26.08 22.03
CA GLU A 329 -5.10 -25.36 23.17
C GLU A 329 -4.28 -24.15 22.71
N ALA A 330 -3.45 -24.31 21.67
CA ALA A 330 -2.70 -23.22 21.07
C ALA A 330 -3.63 -22.11 20.53
N ARG A 331 -4.74 -22.48 19.86
CA ARG A 331 -5.77 -21.54 19.38
C ARG A 331 -6.46 -20.79 20.53
N ALA A 332 -6.75 -21.47 21.64
CA ALA A 332 -7.35 -20.83 22.81
C ALA A 332 -6.40 -19.80 23.42
N LEU A 333 -5.12 -20.17 23.61
CA LEU A 333 -4.08 -19.26 24.09
C LEU A 333 -3.87 -18.09 23.14
N ALA A 334 -3.88 -18.32 21.83
CA ALA A 334 -3.69 -17.25 20.84
C ALA A 334 -4.72 -16.13 21.00
N GLY A 335 -5.94 -16.44 21.46
CA GLY A 335 -6.97 -15.45 21.75
C GLY A 335 -6.78 -14.63 23.04
N THR A 336 -5.85 -15.00 23.92
CA THR A 336 -5.70 -14.38 25.25
C THR A 336 -4.28 -13.95 25.58
N ASP A 337 -3.27 -14.70 25.16
CA ASP A 337 -1.86 -14.44 25.44
C ASP A 337 -0.97 -14.99 24.30
N LEU A 338 -0.45 -14.09 23.46
CA LEU A 338 0.41 -14.46 22.33
C LEU A 338 1.72 -15.11 22.75
N ARG A 339 2.28 -14.78 23.92
CA ARG A 339 3.53 -15.39 24.38
C ARG A 339 3.28 -16.82 24.79
N ALA A 340 2.26 -17.05 25.61
CA ALA A 340 1.86 -18.40 26.00
C ALA A 340 1.50 -19.27 24.78
N ALA A 341 0.80 -18.69 23.79
CA ALA A 341 0.50 -19.37 22.53
C ALA A 341 1.76 -19.71 21.74
N ALA A 342 2.72 -18.79 21.63
CA ALA A 342 3.98 -19.02 20.92
C ALA A 342 4.83 -20.09 21.62
N SER A 343 4.94 -20.06 22.95
CA SER A 343 5.62 -21.12 23.71
C SER A 343 4.95 -22.47 23.49
N LYS A 344 3.61 -22.52 23.45
CA LYS A 344 2.88 -23.76 23.14
C LYS A 344 3.17 -24.27 21.73
N CYS A 345 3.18 -23.39 20.73
CA CYS A 345 3.52 -23.76 19.35
C CYS A 345 4.96 -24.29 19.25
N ALA A 346 5.91 -23.67 19.94
CA ALA A 346 7.29 -24.12 20.02
C ALA A 346 7.42 -25.49 20.70
N GLU A 347 6.67 -25.72 21.78
CA GLU A 347 6.64 -27.02 22.51
C GLU A 347 6.16 -28.14 21.58
N LEU A 348 5.05 -27.92 20.90
CA LEU A 348 4.47 -28.88 19.95
C LEU A 348 5.40 -29.15 18.77
N THR A 349 6.04 -28.10 18.24
CA THR A 349 7.03 -28.23 17.16
C THR A 349 8.25 -29.04 17.62
N LYS A 350 8.80 -28.75 18.81
CA LYS A 350 9.92 -29.50 19.39
C LYS A 350 9.57 -30.97 19.58
N LYS A 351 8.41 -31.27 20.15
CA LYS A 351 7.92 -32.64 20.35
C LYS A 351 7.83 -33.39 19.02
N HIS A 352 7.24 -32.77 18.00
CA HIS A 352 7.12 -33.38 16.67
C HIS A 352 8.49 -33.67 16.04
N LEU A 353 9.43 -32.73 16.12
CA LEU A 353 10.79 -32.94 15.60
C LEU A 353 11.52 -34.07 16.33
N GLN A 354 11.36 -34.17 17.65
CA GLN A 354 11.95 -35.26 18.45
C GLN A 354 11.35 -36.62 18.10
N GLU A 355 10.02 -36.71 17.95
CA GLU A 355 9.32 -37.94 17.56
C GLU A 355 9.68 -38.42 16.14
N THR A 356 9.99 -37.48 15.25
CA THR A 356 10.41 -37.75 13.86
C THR A 356 11.93 -37.91 13.68
N GLY A 357 12.71 -37.78 14.76
CA GLY A 357 14.17 -37.92 14.73
C GLY A 357 14.88 -36.75 14.03
N CYS A 358 14.22 -35.61 13.84
CA CYS A 358 14.80 -34.40 13.28
C CYS A 358 15.53 -33.57 14.34
N ALA A 359 16.60 -32.88 13.93
CA ALA A 359 17.33 -31.98 14.80
C ALA A 359 16.47 -30.75 15.17
N VAL A 360 16.46 -30.41 16.46
CA VAL A 360 15.79 -29.20 16.97
C VAL A 360 16.75 -28.02 16.87
N HIS A 361 16.33 -26.96 16.18
CA HIS A 361 17.13 -25.75 16.08
C HIS A 361 17.15 -25.02 17.44
N PRO A 362 18.31 -24.50 17.91
CA PRO A 362 18.41 -23.84 19.23
C PRO A 362 17.41 -22.69 19.45
N ARG A 363 17.00 -22.00 18.37
CA ARG A 363 16.00 -20.92 18.42
C ARG A 363 14.60 -21.38 18.86
N VAL A 364 14.23 -22.61 18.53
CA VAL A 364 12.97 -23.20 19.02
C VAL A 364 13.03 -23.35 20.53
N GLU A 365 14.22 -23.63 21.09
CA GLU A 365 14.39 -23.73 22.54
C GLU A 365 14.32 -22.36 23.21
N THR A 366 14.90 -21.31 22.61
CA THR A 366 14.80 -19.95 23.17
C THR A 366 13.37 -19.46 23.27
N MET A 367 12.48 -19.89 22.37
CA MET A 367 11.05 -19.55 22.40
C MET A 367 10.28 -20.16 23.59
N LEU A 368 10.85 -21.17 24.27
CA LEU A 368 10.22 -21.81 25.42
C LEU A 368 10.52 -21.11 26.76
N TYR A 369 11.53 -20.25 26.80
CA TYR A 369 12.07 -19.67 28.05
C TYR A 369 11.90 -18.14 28.14
N HIS A 370 11.15 -17.53 27.21
CA HIS A 370 10.87 -16.09 27.09
C HIS A 370 9.39 -15.86 26.76
#